data_AF-A0A229RMY2-F1
#
_entry.id   AF-A0A229RMY2-F1
#
_cell.length_a   1.000
_cell.length_b   1.000
_cell.length_c   1.000
_cell.angle_alpha   90.00
_cell.angle_beta   90.00
_cell.angle_gamma   90.00
#
_symmetry.space_group_name_H-M   'P 1'
#
loop_
_entity.id
_entity.type
_entity.pdbx_description
1 polymer ?
#
loop_
_entity_poly.entity_id
_entity_poly.type
_entity_poly.pdbx_seq_one_letter_code
_entity_poly.pdbx_strand_id
1 'polypeptide(L)'
;MLTNRPYRGHDILPLVNQAPPALDIVDETFLVVPPSTVAAAFADPRSWSRYWPDLVLEVYTDRGDEGLRWTVRGALIGTMEVWLEPVLDGTLLHYFLRATPAGPDGEPRALQARDLRREFDRRARAAKAIALGLKEVLEDGREPGVGPRSE
;
A
#
# COMPACT_ATOMS: atom_id res chain seq x y z
N MET A 1 19.50 -35.47 27.21
CA MET A 1 18.63 -36.05 26.17
C MET A 1 17.49 -35.06 25.96
N LEU A 2 17.63 -34.19 24.95
CA LEU A 2 16.63 -33.42 24.21
C LEU A 2 17.47 -32.58 23.23
N THR A 3 17.24 -32.81 21.95
CA THR A 3 18.27 -32.69 20.91
C THR A 3 18.28 -31.30 20.30
N ASN A 4 19.42 -30.61 20.38
CA ASN A 4 19.72 -29.44 19.56
C ASN A 4 19.98 -29.94 18.12
N ARG A 5 19.04 -29.72 17.19
CA ARG A 5 19.26 -29.97 15.75
C ARG A 5 19.61 -28.64 15.08
N PRO A 6 20.73 -28.55 14.33
CA PRO A 6 21.10 -27.34 13.62
C PRO A 6 20.21 -27.17 12.38
N TYR A 7 19.62 -25.99 12.21
CA TYR A 7 19.01 -25.60 10.94
C TYR A 7 20.13 -25.42 9.90
N ARG A 8 20.14 -26.29 8.90
CA ARG A 8 21.05 -26.27 7.75
C ARG A 8 20.23 -26.21 6.47
N GLY A 9 20.41 -25.12 5.72
CA GLY A 9 20.42 -25.16 4.27
C GLY A 9 19.13 -24.76 3.56
N HIS A 10 19.19 -23.58 2.93
CA HIS A 10 18.72 -23.30 1.57
C HIS A 10 17.22 -23.44 1.30
N ASP A 11 16.52 -22.32 1.42
CA ASP A 11 15.63 -21.87 0.35
C ASP A 11 15.99 -20.41 0.04
N ILE A 12 16.82 -20.24 -0.98
CA ILE A 12 17.08 -18.96 -1.60
C ILE A 12 15.75 -18.57 -2.25
N LEU A 13 15.04 -17.60 -1.64
CA LEU A 13 13.96 -16.89 -2.31
C LEU A 13 14.49 -16.47 -3.68
N PRO A 14 13.79 -16.79 -4.80
CA PRO A 14 14.29 -16.42 -6.11
C PRO A 14 14.56 -14.92 -6.10
N LEU A 15 15.80 -14.56 -6.45
CA LEU A 15 16.24 -13.19 -6.64
C LEU A 15 15.29 -12.53 -7.62
N VAL A 16 14.30 -11.83 -7.08
CA VAL A 16 13.48 -10.85 -7.79
C VAL A 16 14.48 -9.93 -8.48
N ASN A 17 14.37 -9.87 -9.80
CA ASN A 17 15.18 -9.08 -10.72
C ASN A 17 15.80 -7.84 -10.03
N GLN A 18 17.13 -7.80 -9.88
CA GLN A 18 17.88 -6.81 -9.08
C GLN A 18 17.86 -5.37 -9.65
N ALA A 19 17.05 -5.08 -10.66
CA ALA A 19 16.86 -3.72 -11.12
C ALA A 19 16.04 -2.93 -10.07
N PRO A 20 16.46 -1.72 -9.67
CA PRO A 20 15.65 -0.89 -8.79
C PRO A 20 14.27 -0.63 -9.45
N PRO A 21 13.20 -0.51 -8.65
CA PRO A 21 11.87 -0.26 -9.19
C PRO A 21 11.87 1.04 -10.00
N ALA A 22 11.18 1.04 -11.15
CA ALA A 22 11.10 2.23 -12.01
C ALA A 22 10.21 3.34 -11.40
N LEU A 23 9.33 2.98 -10.47
CA LEU A 23 8.46 3.87 -9.73
C LEU A 23 8.65 3.64 -8.22
N ASP A 24 8.83 4.73 -7.47
CA ASP A 24 8.80 4.75 -6.00
C ASP A 24 7.92 5.91 -5.56
N ILE A 25 6.69 5.60 -5.15
CA ILE A 25 5.66 6.59 -4.81
C ILE A 25 5.39 6.50 -3.32
N VAL A 26 5.39 7.68 -2.70
CA VAL A 26 5.05 7.87 -1.30
C VAL A 26 3.95 8.92 -1.21
N ASP A 27 2.89 8.65 -0.46
CA ASP A 27 1.94 9.65 0.00
C ASP A 27 1.71 9.47 1.50
N GLU A 28 1.53 10.60 2.18
CA GLU A 28 1.15 10.65 3.59
C GLU A 28 -0.09 11.54 3.71
N THR A 29 -1.10 11.03 4.40
CA THR A 29 -2.34 11.77 4.65
C THR A 29 -2.83 11.50 6.06
N PHE A 30 -3.11 12.55 6.82
CA PHE A 30 -3.67 12.45 8.18
C PHE A 30 -5.19 12.35 8.15
N LEU A 31 -5.72 11.34 8.85
CA LEU A 31 -7.15 11.13 9.08
C LEU A 31 -7.48 11.23 10.57
N VAL A 32 -8.55 11.95 10.92
CA VAL A 32 -9.02 12.16 12.30
C VAL A 32 -9.89 10.99 12.79
N VAL A 33 -9.39 9.76 12.59
CA VAL A 33 -10.01 8.52 13.06
C VAL A 33 -8.94 7.55 13.55
N PRO A 34 -9.26 6.60 14.45
CA PRO A 34 -8.31 5.58 14.90
C PRO A 34 -7.82 4.66 13.78
N PRO A 35 -6.62 4.05 13.90
CA PRO A 35 -6.06 3.19 12.85
C PRO A 35 -6.97 2.02 12.46
N SER A 36 -7.66 1.42 13.42
CA SER A 36 -8.63 0.34 13.17
C SER A 36 -9.78 0.74 12.23
N THR A 37 -10.21 2.00 12.28
CA THR A 37 -11.25 2.54 11.38
C THR A 37 -10.73 2.64 9.95
N VAL A 38 -9.48 3.07 9.78
CA VAL A 38 -8.83 3.13 8.46
C VAL A 38 -8.51 1.73 7.94
N ALA A 39 -8.00 0.83 8.80
CA ALA A 39 -7.67 -0.54 8.46
C ALA A 39 -8.89 -1.32 7.94
N ALA A 40 -10.06 -1.09 8.53
CA ALA A 40 -11.32 -1.68 8.08
C ALA A 40 -11.65 -1.35 6.61
N ALA A 41 -11.24 -0.19 6.10
CA ALA A 41 -11.43 0.19 4.70
C ALA A 41 -10.58 -0.65 3.71
N PHE A 42 -9.53 -1.30 4.21
CA PHE A 42 -8.64 -2.19 3.44
C PHE A 42 -8.85 -3.67 3.75
N ALA A 43 -9.69 -4.02 4.73
CA ALA A 43 -9.86 -5.41 5.19
C ALA A 43 -10.55 -6.34 4.17
N ASP A 44 -11.43 -5.81 3.31
CA ASP A 44 -12.07 -6.60 2.24
C ASP A 44 -11.25 -6.54 0.94
N PRO A 45 -10.66 -7.66 0.47
CA PRO A 45 -9.95 -7.72 -0.80
C PRO A 45 -10.76 -7.26 -2.01
N ARG A 46 -12.10 -7.35 -1.95
CA ARG A 46 -12.98 -6.89 -3.04
C ARG A 46 -12.92 -5.38 -3.23
N SER A 47 -12.67 -4.63 -2.16
CA SER A 47 -12.55 -3.16 -2.18
C SER A 47 -11.32 -2.70 -2.93
N TRP A 48 -10.25 -3.50 -2.96
CA TRP A 48 -8.98 -3.11 -3.60
C TRP A 48 -9.12 -2.89 -5.10
N SER A 49 -9.96 -3.68 -5.77
CA SER A 49 -10.26 -3.50 -7.20
C SER A 49 -10.91 -2.16 -7.53
N ARG A 50 -11.53 -1.49 -6.54
CA ARG A 50 -12.09 -0.14 -6.71
C ARG A 50 -11.00 0.94 -6.61
N TYR A 51 -10.03 0.73 -5.73
CA TYR A 51 -8.90 1.64 -5.52
C TYR A 51 -7.85 1.52 -6.63
N TRP A 52 -7.54 0.28 -7.03
CA TRP A 52 -6.49 -0.05 -7.97
C TRP A 52 -6.99 -1.04 -9.03
N PRO A 53 -7.85 -0.61 -9.96
CA PRO A 53 -8.58 -1.50 -10.86
C PRO A 53 -7.72 -2.27 -11.87
N ASP A 54 -6.49 -1.81 -12.12
CA ASP A 54 -5.53 -2.45 -13.02
C ASP A 54 -4.42 -3.22 -12.29
N LEU A 55 -4.50 -3.31 -10.96
CA LEU A 55 -3.57 -4.07 -10.13
C LEU A 55 -4.22 -5.34 -9.60
N VAL A 56 -3.42 -6.40 -9.53
CA VAL A 56 -3.76 -7.63 -8.81
C VAL A 56 -2.90 -7.66 -7.57
N LEU A 57 -3.54 -7.69 -6.41
CA LEU A 57 -2.87 -7.58 -5.11
C LEU A 57 -2.99 -8.88 -4.33
N GLU A 58 -1.86 -9.34 -3.82
CA GLU A 58 -1.76 -10.50 -2.96
C GLU A 58 -1.11 -10.09 -1.64
N VAL A 59 -1.82 -10.23 -0.53
CA VAL A 59 -1.27 -9.90 0.79
C VAL A 59 -0.18 -10.90 1.13
N TYR A 60 1.03 -10.40 1.39
CA TYR A 60 2.11 -11.22 1.95
C TYR A 60 2.39 -10.87 3.42
N THR A 61 1.85 -9.75 3.92
CA THR A 61 1.89 -9.43 5.35
C THR A 61 0.65 -8.63 5.73
N ASP A 62 -0.08 -9.16 6.71
CA ASP A 62 -1.17 -8.47 7.40
C ASP A 62 -0.70 -8.12 8.81
N ARG A 63 -0.75 -6.82 9.16
CA ARG A 63 -0.33 -6.32 10.49
C ARG A 63 -1.53 -5.82 11.31
N GLY A 64 -2.76 -6.21 10.94
CA GLY A 64 -3.97 -5.72 11.58
C GLY A 64 -4.10 -4.21 11.44
N ASP A 65 -4.26 -3.52 12.57
CA ASP A 65 -4.48 -2.07 12.62
C ASP A 65 -3.27 -1.25 12.14
N GLU A 66 -2.07 -1.84 12.06
CA GLU A 66 -0.90 -1.18 11.48
C GLU A 66 -0.89 -1.22 9.93
N GLY A 67 -1.84 -1.92 9.30
CA GLY A 67 -2.02 -1.97 7.85
C GLY A 67 -1.41 -3.21 7.16
N LEU A 68 -1.31 -3.14 5.83
CA LEU A 68 -1.11 -4.30 4.96
C LEU A 68 0.07 -4.10 4.01
N ARG A 69 0.67 -5.21 3.58
CA ARG A 69 1.65 -5.26 2.50
C ARG A 69 1.25 -6.25 1.43
N TRP A 70 1.37 -5.81 0.18
CA TRP A 70 0.96 -6.56 -0.99
C TRP A 70 2.11 -6.77 -1.97
N THR A 71 2.11 -7.95 -2.58
CA THR A 71 2.73 -8.16 -3.88
C THR A 71 1.80 -7.57 -4.93
N VAL A 72 2.37 -6.81 -5.86
CA VAL A 72 1.65 -6.16 -6.95
C VAL A 72 1.92 -6.92 -8.25
N ARG A 73 0.84 -7.22 -8.98
CA ARG A 73 0.83 -7.76 -10.35
C ARG A 73 -0.17 -6.98 -11.21
N GLY A 74 -0.32 -7.36 -12.48
CA GLY A 74 -1.24 -6.70 -13.43
C GLY A 74 -0.50 -5.65 -14.25
N ALA A 75 -0.94 -4.39 -14.19
CA ALA A 75 -0.28 -3.29 -14.92
C ALA A 75 1.13 -2.95 -14.39
N LEU A 76 1.42 -3.31 -13.13
CA LEU A 76 2.71 -3.13 -12.47
C LEU A 76 3.16 -4.45 -11.85
N ILE A 77 4.48 -4.61 -11.64
CA ILE A 77 5.07 -5.69 -10.83
C ILE A 77 5.93 -5.05 -9.74
N GLY A 78 5.72 -5.45 -8.49
CA GLY A 78 6.47 -4.91 -7.36
C GLY A 78 5.79 -5.14 -6.02
N THR A 79 5.95 -4.19 -5.10
CA THR A 79 5.31 -4.21 -3.78
C THR A 79 4.55 -2.92 -3.51
N MET A 80 3.55 -3.03 -2.64
CA MET A 80 2.78 -1.91 -2.13
C MET A 80 2.54 -2.08 -0.64
N GLU A 81 2.51 -0.99 0.10
CA GLU A 81 2.26 -0.98 1.54
C GLU A 81 1.31 0.15 1.90
N VAL A 82 0.37 -0.16 2.77
CA VAL A 82 -0.32 0.82 3.60
C VAL A 82 0.18 0.57 5.02
N TRP A 83 0.80 1.59 5.62
CA TRP A 83 1.16 1.59 7.02
C TRP A 83 0.34 2.65 7.74
N LEU A 84 -0.28 2.26 8.84
CA LEU A 84 -1.14 3.12 9.64
C LEU A 84 -0.43 3.41 10.95
N GLU A 85 -0.03 4.66 11.12
CA GLU A 85 0.64 5.13 12.33
C GLU A 85 -0.35 5.92 13.19
N PRO A 86 -0.56 5.53 14.46
CA PRO A 86 -1.34 6.34 15.39
C PRO A 86 -0.60 7.66 15.66
N VAL A 87 -1.23 8.80 15.36
CA VAL A 87 -0.67 10.14 15.60
C VAL A 87 -1.74 10.99 16.27
N LEU A 88 -1.46 11.46 17.50
CA LEU A 88 -2.41 12.22 18.32
C LEU A 88 -3.75 11.46 18.49
N ASP A 89 -4.85 12.07 18.07
CA ASP A 89 -6.21 11.51 18.09
C ASP A 89 -6.63 10.89 16.73
N GLY A 90 -5.69 10.74 15.80
CA GLY A 90 -5.94 10.24 14.46
C GLY A 90 -4.88 9.25 13.98
N THR A 91 -4.81 9.11 12.66
CA THR A 91 -3.95 8.16 11.96
C THR A 91 -3.24 8.87 10.82
N LEU A 92 -1.92 8.72 10.77
CA LEU A 92 -1.16 9.03 9.56
C LEU A 92 -1.17 7.79 8.66
N LEU A 93 -1.89 7.89 7.54
CA LEU A 93 -1.89 6.86 6.50
C LEU A 93 -0.67 7.09 5.62
N HIS A 94 0.29 6.16 5.73
CA HIS A 94 1.45 6.07 4.87
C HIS A 94 1.14 5.12 3.72
N TYR A 95 1.29 5.59 2.49
CA TYR A 95 1.14 4.79 1.28
C TYR A 95 2.48 4.69 0.56
N PHE A 96 2.91 3.46 0.26
CA PHE A 96 4.12 3.18 -0.51
C PHE A 96 3.78 2.30 -1.70
N LEU A 97 4.25 2.67 -2.89
CA LEU A 97 4.21 1.80 -4.08
C LEU A 97 5.57 1.79 -4.75
N ARG A 98 6.21 0.61 -4.75
CA ARG A 98 7.52 0.36 -5.36
C ARG A 98 7.36 -0.68 -6.43
N ALA A 99 7.32 -0.25 -7.69
CA ALA A 99 6.99 -1.15 -8.78
C ALA A 99 7.56 -0.70 -10.13
N THR A 100 7.53 -1.62 -11.08
CA THR A 100 7.91 -1.39 -12.48
C THR A 100 6.70 -1.69 -13.38
N PRO A 101 6.46 -0.91 -14.45
CA PRO A 101 5.43 -1.24 -15.44
C PRO A 101 5.59 -2.66 -16.00
N ALA A 102 4.47 -3.33 -16.24
CA ALA A 102 4.45 -4.68 -16.80
C ALA A 102 3.94 -4.70 -18.25
N GLY A 103 4.46 -5.62 -19.06
CA GLY A 103 3.91 -5.96 -20.37
C GLY A 103 2.67 -6.87 -20.27
N PRO A 104 1.99 -7.13 -21.39
CA PRO A 104 0.85 -8.06 -21.43
C PRO A 104 1.22 -9.51 -21.06
N ASP A 105 2.49 -9.87 -21.17
CA ASP A 105 3.09 -11.13 -20.76
C ASP A 105 3.36 -11.22 -19.25
N GLY A 106 3.14 -10.12 -18.50
CA GLY A 106 3.41 -10.05 -17.08
C GLY A 106 4.90 -9.89 -16.75
N GLU A 107 5.73 -9.52 -17.74
CA GLU A 107 7.15 -9.25 -17.55
C GLU A 107 7.42 -7.75 -17.39
N PRO A 108 8.49 -7.35 -16.67
CA PRO A 108 8.87 -5.94 -16.55
C PRO A 108 9.08 -5.28 -17.91
N ARG A 109 8.40 -4.15 -18.12
CA ARG A 109 8.43 -3.36 -19.34
C ARG A 109 9.11 -2.02 -19.09
N ALA A 110 10.20 -1.78 -19.82
CA ALA A 110 10.81 -0.46 -19.87
C ALA A 110 9.88 0.54 -20.60
N LEU A 111 9.65 1.69 -19.98
CA LEU A 111 8.96 2.83 -20.60
C LEU A 111 9.97 3.93 -20.93
N GLN A 112 9.63 4.76 -21.91
CA GLN A 112 10.34 6.01 -22.14
C GLN A 112 10.15 6.96 -20.96
N ALA A 113 11.13 7.81 -20.68
CA ALA A 113 11.12 8.69 -19.49
C ALA A 113 9.83 9.53 -19.38
N ARG A 114 9.32 10.05 -20.50
CA ARG A 114 8.06 10.82 -20.54
C ARG A 114 6.84 10.00 -20.11
N ASP A 115 6.81 8.73 -20.50
CA ASP A 115 5.67 7.84 -20.26
C ASP A 115 5.73 7.29 -18.84
N LEU A 116 6.95 7.04 -18.34
CA LEU A 116 7.20 6.72 -16.94
C LEU A 116 6.78 7.87 -16.00
N ARG A 117 7.07 9.12 -16.37
CA ARG A 117 6.63 10.29 -15.59
C ARG A 117 5.11 10.43 -15.55
N ARG A 118 4.44 10.21 -16.70
CA ARG A 118 2.97 10.20 -16.77
C ARG A 118 2.38 9.11 -15.89
N GLU A 119 2.99 7.93 -15.88
CA GLU A 119 2.58 6.81 -15.03
C GLU A 119 2.76 7.15 -13.55
N PHE A 120 3.91 7.69 -13.16
CA PHE A 120 4.16 8.18 -11.82
C PHE A 120 3.06 9.18 -11.37
N ASP A 121 2.83 10.22 -12.16
CA ASP A 121 1.85 11.25 -11.82
C ASP A 121 0.42 10.68 -11.74
N ARG A 122 0.07 9.72 -12.59
CA ARG A 122 -1.22 9.00 -12.56
C ARG A 122 -1.38 8.24 -11.24
N ARG A 123 -0.36 7.49 -10.83
CA ARG A 123 -0.36 6.68 -9.61
C ARG A 123 -0.35 7.53 -8.34
N ALA A 124 0.44 8.60 -8.31
CA ALA A 124 0.46 9.55 -7.19
C ALA A 124 -0.91 10.23 -7.00
N ARG A 125 -1.56 10.66 -8.09
CA ARG A 125 -2.93 11.21 -8.02
C ARG A 125 -3.95 10.18 -7.55
N ALA A 126 -3.85 8.93 -8.00
CA ALA A 126 -4.74 7.85 -7.56
C ALA A 126 -4.59 7.56 -6.06
N ALA A 127 -3.34 7.46 -5.56
CA ALA A 127 -3.07 7.30 -4.13
C ALA A 127 -3.69 8.45 -3.32
N LYS A 128 -3.48 9.70 -3.76
CA LYS A 128 -4.06 10.87 -3.10
C LYS A 128 -5.58 10.87 -3.12
N ALA A 129 -6.19 10.47 -4.24
CA ALA A 129 -7.64 10.40 -4.36
C ALA A 129 -8.26 9.35 -3.41
N ILE A 130 -7.60 8.20 -3.23
CA ILE A 130 -8.03 7.19 -2.24
C ILE A 130 -7.95 7.78 -0.83
N ALA A 131 -6.81 8.35 -0.45
CA ALA A 131 -6.62 8.90 0.89
C ALA A 131 -7.60 10.03 1.21
N LEU A 132 -7.85 10.95 0.27
CA LEU A 132 -8.82 12.03 0.44
C LEU A 132 -10.27 11.53 0.43
N GLY A 133 -10.60 10.51 -0.36
CA GLY A 133 -11.92 9.89 -0.33
C GLY A 133 -12.20 9.19 1.01
N LEU A 134 -11.19 8.49 1.56
CA LEU A 134 -11.28 7.94 2.92
C LEU A 134 -11.43 9.04 3.96
N LYS A 135 -10.68 10.14 3.83
CA LYS A 135 -10.81 11.30 4.72
C LYS A 135 -12.24 11.85 4.71
N GLU A 136 -12.80 12.09 3.54
CA GLU A 136 -14.16 12.61 3.37
C GLU A 136 -15.22 11.70 4.00
N VAL A 137 -15.11 10.38 3.77
CA VAL A 137 -16.09 9.41 4.26
C VAL A 137 -15.94 9.13 5.76
N LEU A 138 -14.70 8.96 6.26
CA LEU A 138 -14.45 8.50 7.62
C LEU A 138 -14.49 9.64 8.65
N GLU A 139 -14.22 10.89 8.26
CA GLU A 139 -14.28 12.03 9.18
C GLU A 139 -15.69 12.62 9.31
N ASP A 140 -16.63 12.20 8.45
CA ASP A 140 -18.07 12.50 8.53
C ASP A 140 -18.40 13.99 8.81
N GLY A 141 -17.69 14.90 8.12
CA GLY A 141 -17.92 16.34 8.24
C GLY A 141 -17.53 16.95 9.59
N ARG A 142 -16.74 16.27 10.42
CA ARG A 142 -16.23 16.80 11.69
C ARG A 142 -15.53 18.15 11.48
N GLU A 143 -15.91 19.14 12.29
CA GLU A 143 -15.28 20.46 12.25
C GLU A 143 -13.78 20.35 12.61
N PRO A 144 -12.90 21.06 11.88
CA PRO A 144 -11.48 21.12 12.22
C PRO A 144 -11.26 21.58 13.68
N GLY A 145 -10.41 20.86 14.42
CA GLY A 145 -10.04 21.22 15.79
C GLY A 145 -10.99 20.73 16.89
N VAL A 146 -12.07 20.02 16.55
CA VAL A 146 -12.85 19.29 17.57
C VAL A 146 -12.09 18.02 17.93
N GLY A 147 -11.84 17.77 19.22
CA GLY A 147 -11.25 16.52 19.73
C GLY A 147 -12.27 15.36 19.80
N PRO A 148 -11.83 14.10 19.95
CA PRO A 148 -12.74 12.96 19.98
C PRO A 148 -13.71 13.11 21.15
N ARG A 149 -14.99 12.77 20.93
CA ARG A 149 -15.96 12.73 22.04
C ARG A 149 -15.52 11.62 22.99
N SER A 150 -15.28 11.98 24.25
CA SER A 150 -15.08 11.01 25.32
C SER A 150 -16.38 10.22 25.49
N GLU A 151 -16.31 8.89 25.43
CA GLU A 151 -17.36 8.02 25.98
C GLU A 151 -17.32 8.02 27.51
#